data_AF-A0A814PE96-F1
#
_entry.id   AF-A0A814PE96-F1
#
_cell.length_a   1.000
_cell.length_b   1.000
_cell.length_c   1.000
_cell.angle_alpha   90.00
_cell.angle_beta   90.00
_cell.angle_gamma   90.00
#
_symmetry.space_group_name_H-M   'P 1'
#
loop_
_entity.id
_entity.type
_entity.pdbx_description
1 polymer ?
#
loop_
_entity_poly.entity_id
_entity_poly.type
_entity_poly.pdbx_seq_one_letter_code
_entity_poly.pdbx_strand_id
1 'polypeptide(L)'
;MIDSLLLLLLNKVNIIISICLAIGSFYLLKKFIFRQSIVVKNNHSRTINNVVNDDDDDDYTPFQFNVDKRSARPSYARFTRRNLQQELINDSNSCIVCWNEKKTVVLLPCKHLCVCVSCSKKLWNNTQRRTCPICRNDIDNLLEVFM
;
A
#
# COMPACT_ATOMS: atom_id res chain seq x y z
N MET A 1 0.12 -63.58 6.44
CA MET A 1 1.04 -62.61 7.11
C MET A 1 1.36 -61.40 6.22
N ILE A 2 1.14 -61.47 4.90
CA ILE A 2 1.37 -60.36 3.95
C ILE A 2 0.14 -59.40 3.89
N ASP A 3 -1.07 -59.92 4.12
CA ASP A 3 -2.32 -59.15 3.97
C ASP A 3 -2.48 -58.01 4.98
N SER A 4 -2.06 -58.22 6.24
CA SER A 4 -2.11 -57.18 7.27
C SER A 4 -1.15 -56.03 6.99
N LEU A 5 -0.01 -56.31 6.36
CA LEU A 5 0.97 -55.30 5.97
C LEU A 5 0.51 -54.53 4.72
N LEU A 6 -0.09 -55.22 3.76
CA LEU A 6 -0.66 -54.62 2.56
C LEU A 6 -1.86 -53.72 2.88
N LEU A 7 -2.75 -54.14 3.78
CA LEU A 7 -3.86 -53.33 4.29
C LEU A 7 -3.37 -52.08 5.03
N LEU A 8 -2.28 -52.19 5.79
CA LEU A 8 -1.70 -51.04 6.49
C LEU A 8 -1.08 -50.02 5.51
N LEU A 9 -0.46 -50.50 4.43
CA LEU A 9 0.10 -49.63 3.39
C LEU A 9 -1.00 -48.93 2.57
N LEU A 10 -2.07 -49.66 2.20
CA LEU A 10 -3.22 -49.07 1.49
C LEU A 10 -3.93 -48.00 2.34
N ASN A 11 -4.08 -48.22 3.64
CA ASN A 11 -4.65 -47.22 4.55
C ASN A 11 -3.78 -45.96 4.66
N LYS A 12 -2.45 -46.11 4.70
CA LYS A 12 -1.53 -44.96 4.71
C LYS A 12 -1.60 -44.15 3.41
N VAL A 13 -1.70 -44.81 2.25
CA VAL A 13 -1.84 -44.13 0.95
C VAL A 13 -3.17 -43.37 0.88
N ASN A 14 -4.27 -43.96 1.34
CA ASN A 14 -5.58 -43.29 1.37
C ASN A 14 -5.60 -42.06 2.30
N ILE A 15 -4.92 -42.14 3.46
CA ILE A 15 -4.77 -41.00 4.38
C ILE A 15 -4.00 -39.86 3.71
N ILE A 16 -2.90 -40.17 3.02
CA ILE A 16 -2.10 -39.16 2.31
C ILE A 16 -2.92 -38.48 1.20
N ILE A 17 -3.66 -39.25 0.40
CA ILE A 17 -4.52 -38.71 -0.65
C ILE A 17 -5.60 -37.79 -0.06
N SER A 18 -6.23 -38.18 1.05
CA SER A 18 -7.25 -37.38 1.71
C SER A 18 -6.68 -36.07 2.28
N ILE A 19 -5.47 -36.10 2.83
CA ILE A 19 -4.75 -34.91 3.32
C ILE A 19 -4.39 -33.98 2.15
N CYS A 20 -3.88 -34.52 1.04
CA CYS A 20 -3.53 -33.74 -0.15
C CYS A 20 -4.76 -33.06 -0.79
N LEU A 21 -5.91 -33.74 -0.85
CA LEU A 21 -7.15 -33.18 -1.37
C LEU A 21 -7.76 -32.11 -0.45
N ALA A 22 -7.69 -32.30 0.87
CA ALA A 22 -8.14 -31.32 1.85
C ALA A 22 -7.26 -30.05 1.83
N ILE A 23 -5.94 -30.23 1.75
CA ILE A 23 -4.98 -29.12 1.63
C ILE A 23 -5.15 -28.41 0.28
N GLY A 24 -5.23 -29.15 -0.82
CA GLY A 24 -5.40 -28.60 -2.18
C GLY A 24 -6.67 -27.75 -2.32
N SER A 25 -7.79 -28.19 -1.73
CA SER A 25 -9.05 -27.44 -1.72
C SER A 25 -8.94 -26.15 -0.90
N PHE A 26 -8.19 -26.17 0.21
CA PHE A 26 -7.92 -24.99 1.04
C PHE A 26 -7.06 -23.93 0.31
N TYR A 27 -6.07 -24.38 -0.48
CA TYR A 27 -5.25 -23.51 -1.32
C TYR A 27 -6.04 -22.87 -2.47
N LEU A 28 -6.95 -23.63 -3.11
CA LEU A 28 -7.77 -23.11 -4.20
C LEU A 28 -8.87 -22.15 -3.71
N LEU A 29 -9.50 -22.41 -2.55
CA LEU A 29 -10.47 -21.48 -1.97
C LEU A 29 -9.84 -20.13 -1.60
N LYS A 30 -8.64 -20.12 -0.99
CA LYS A 30 -7.91 -18.86 -0.73
C LYS A 30 -7.59 -18.08 -2.01
N LYS A 31 -7.32 -18.78 -3.11
CA LYS A 31 -7.05 -18.17 -4.43
C LYS A 31 -8.30 -17.61 -5.11
N PHE A 32 -9.49 -18.16 -4.82
CA PHE A 32 -10.75 -17.74 -5.40
C PHE A 32 -11.34 -16.50 -4.71
N ILE A 33 -11.24 -16.40 -3.38
CA ILE A 33 -11.74 -15.23 -2.62
C ILE A 33 -10.89 -13.98 -2.88
N PHE A 34 -9.59 -14.14 -3.18
CA PHE A 34 -8.67 -13.01 -3.43
C PHE A 34 -8.78 -12.41 -4.85
N ARG A 35 -9.62 -12.97 -5.73
CA ARG A 35 -9.77 -12.52 -7.12
C ARG A 35 -10.70 -11.33 -7.33
N GLN A 36 -11.37 -10.82 -6.29
CA GLN A 36 -12.24 -9.66 -6.41
C GLN A 36 -11.86 -8.60 -5.39
N SER A 37 -10.84 -7.80 -5.68
CA SER A 37 -10.68 -6.40 -5.24
C SER A 37 -9.38 -5.81 -5.80
N ILE A 38 -9.16 -5.91 -7.11
CA ILE A 38 -8.33 -4.93 -7.80
C ILE A 38 -9.23 -3.72 -8.02
N VAL A 39 -9.40 -2.93 -6.96
CA VAL A 39 -9.69 -1.52 -7.13
C VAL A 39 -8.56 -0.84 -6.40
N VAL A 40 -7.54 -0.44 -7.16
CA VAL A 40 -6.80 0.76 -6.80
C VAL A 40 -7.84 1.87 -6.82
N LYS A 41 -8.56 2.04 -5.71
CA LYS A 41 -9.19 3.30 -5.39
C LYS A 41 -8.02 4.21 -5.06
N ASN A 42 -7.33 4.66 -6.10
CA ASN A 42 -6.79 6.01 -6.09
C ASN A 42 -8.02 6.92 -5.97
N ASN A 43 -8.56 7.03 -4.76
CA ASN A 43 -9.53 8.04 -4.40
C ASN A 43 -8.77 9.35 -4.26
N HIS A 44 -8.24 9.83 -5.38
CA HIS A 44 -8.08 11.25 -5.61
C HIS A 44 -8.32 11.65 -7.06
N SER A 45 -9.30 11.01 -7.71
CA SER A 45 -10.26 11.79 -8.50
C SER A 45 -11.30 12.37 -7.54
N ARG A 46 -10.87 13.25 -6.62
CA ARG A 46 -11.76 14.34 -6.27
C ARG A 46 -11.61 15.29 -7.45
N THR A 47 -12.58 15.22 -8.35
CA THR A 47 -12.96 16.35 -9.17
C THR A 47 -12.78 17.60 -8.33
N ILE A 48 -11.91 18.52 -8.76
CA ILE A 48 -11.99 19.90 -8.30
C ILE A 48 -13.27 20.47 -8.92
N ASN A 49 -14.42 19.98 -8.47
CA ASN A 49 -15.72 20.55 -8.72
C ASN A 49 -16.29 20.85 -7.33
N ASN A 50 -15.97 22.06 -6.88
CA ASN A 50 -16.68 22.86 -5.90
C ASN A 50 -17.00 22.21 -4.54
N VAL A 51 -16.11 22.43 -3.57
CA VAL A 51 -16.52 22.85 -2.22
C VAL A 51 -15.59 24.01 -1.81
N VAL A 52 -15.92 25.19 -2.30
CA VAL A 52 -15.77 26.40 -1.47
C VAL A 52 -17.19 26.90 -1.38
N ASN A 53 -17.93 26.38 -0.40
CA ASN A 53 -19.01 27.17 0.15
C ASN A 53 -18.30 28.17 1.05
N ASP A 54 -18.44 29.43 0.68
CA ASP A 54 -18.00 30.59 1.43
C ASP A 54 -18.88 30.70 2.68
N ASP A 55 -18.66 29.90 3.72
CA ASP A 55 -19.33 30.07 5.01
C ASP A 55 -18.36 29.65 6.13
N ASP A 56 -17.74 30.68 6.72
CA ASP A 56 -17.39 30.87 8.13
C ASP A 56 -16.64 29.77 8.93
N ASP A 57 -15.66 30.29 9.69
CA ASP A 57 -15.16 29.82 10.99
C ASP A 57 -13.89 28.93 11.07
N ASP A 58 -12.91 29.50 11.81
CA ASP A 58 -11.91 28.86 12.68
C ASP A 58 -10.47 28.59 12.16
N ASP A 59 -9.67 29.66 12.29
CA ASP A 59 -8.41 29.73 13.05
C ASP A 59 -7.43 28.54 13.03
N TYR A 60 -6.37 28.67 12.22
CA TYR A 60 -5.03 28.26 12.67
C TYR A 60 -3.98 29.21 12.09
N THR A 61 -3.67 30.27 12.83
CA THR A 61 -2.58 31.20 12.49
C THR A 61 -1.39 31.03 13.45
N PRO A 62 -0.25 30.46 12.99
CA PRO A 62 0.99 30.50 13.78
C PRO A 62 1.59 31.92 13.75
N PHE A 63 1.51 32.63 14.87
CA PHE A 63 2.17 33.91 15.20
C PHE A 63 1.84 35.12 14.28
N GLN A 64 0.94 35.98 14.75
CA GLN A 64 0.68 37.29 14.15
C GLN A 64 1.81 38.29 14.48
N PHE A 65 2.76 38.45 13.57
CA PHE A 65 3.54 39.68 13.50
C PHE A 65 2.68 40.76 12.85
N ASN A 66 2.50 41.91 13.52
CA ASN A 66 1.80 43.07 12.97
C ASN A 66 2.60 43.64 11.77
N VAL A 67 2.05 43.51 10.57
CA VAL A 67 2.61 44.11 9.35
C VAL A 67 1.71 45.27 8.93
N ASP A 68 2.24 46.49 9.03
CA ASP A 68 1.57 47.71 8.55
C ASP A 68 1.26 47.61 7.06
N LYS A 69 -0.01 47.81 6.69
CA LYS A 69 -0.60 47.59 5.35
C LYS A 69 -0.06 48.49 4.21
N ARG A 70 1.02 49.26 4.45
CA ARG A 70 1.59 50.22 3.49
C ARG A 70 2.87 49.76 2.81
N SER A 71 3.46 48.63 3.20
CA SER A 71 4.65 48.07 2.55
C SER A 71 4.33 46.76 1.83
N ALA A 72 4.94 46.61 0.65
CA ALA A 72 4.92 45.50 -0.30
C ALA A 72 4.25 44.17 0.15
N ARG A 73 3.39 43.62 -0.74
CA ARG A 73 2.94 42.21 -0.69
C ARG A 73 4.13 41.32 -0.28
N PRO A 74 4.06 40.60 0.86
CA PRO A 74 5.15 39.75 1.30
C PRO A 74 5.48 38.76 0.18
N SER A 75 6.75 38.58 -0.13
CA SER A 75 7.23 37.68 -1.19
C SER A 75 6.69 36.24 -1.03
N TYR A 76 6.30 35.84 0.18
CA TYR A 76 5.69 34.54 0.48
C TYR A 76 4.23 34.40 0.02
N ALA A 77 3.49 35.50 -0.15
CA ALA A 77 2.08 35.50 -0.60
C ALA A 77 1.91 35.14 -2.09
N ARG A 78 3.00 34.77 -2.78
CA ARG A 78 3.02 34.31 -4.17
C ARG A 78 2.97 32.78 -4.30
N PHE A 79 2.55 32.05 -3.26
CA PHE A 79 2.27 30.62 -3.37
C PHE A 79 1.04 30.39 -4.25
N THR A 80 1.26 30.25 -5.55
CA THR A 80 0.21 29.99 -6.53
C THR A 80 -0.38 28.59 -6.32
N ARG A 81 -1.64 28.38 -6.70
CA ARG A 81 -2.29 27.04 -6.73
C ARG A 81 -1.41 25.97 -7.40
N ARG A 82 -0.62 26.34 -8.40
CA ARG A 82 0.30 25.43 -9.10
C ARG A 82 1.42 24.91 -8.20
N ASN A 83 2.01 25.78 -7.36
CA ASN A 83 3.08 25.38 -6.44
C ASN A 83 2.56 24.41 -5.39
N LEU A 84 1.38 24.68 -4.82
CA LEU A 84 0.72 23.78 -3.87
C LEU A 84 0.42 22.41 -4.49
N GLN A 85 -0.12 22.42 -5.71
CA GLN A 85 -0.43 21.19 -6.43
C GLN A 85 0.83 20.38 -6.76
N GLN A 86 1.95 21.05 -7.01
CA GLN A 86 3.22 20.41 -7.33
C GLN A 86 3.90 19.78 -6.11
N GLU A 87 3.80 20.40 -4.93
CA GLU A 87 4.23 19.80 -3.65
C GLU A 87 3.39 18.55 -3.32
N LEU A 88 2.06 18.63 -3.45
CA LEU A 88 1.17 17.48 -3.22
C LEU A 88 1.42 16.31 -4.19
N ILE A 89 1.75 16.60 -5.45
CA ILE A 89 2.10 15.57 -6.44
C ILE A 89 3.43 14.90 -6.07
N ASN A 90 4.43 15.67 -5.60
CA ASN A 90 5.70 15.10 -5.14
C ASN A 90 5.50 14.18 -3.93
N ASP A 91 4.67 14.59 -2.97
CA ASP A 91 4.34 13.78 -1.79
C ASP A 91 3.58 12.51 -2.18
N SER A 92 2.72 12.58 -3.19
CA SER A 92 1.99 11.41 -3.69
C SER A 92 2.90 10.35 -4.33
N ASN A 93 4.12 10.71 -4.74
CA ASN A 93 5.07 9.78 -5.38
C ASN A 93 6.22 9.33 -4.44
N SER A 94 6.27 9.83 -3.21
CA SER A 94 7.29 9.48 -2.24
C SER A 94 6.95 8.19 -1.49
N CYS A 95 7.98 7.41 -1.17
CA CYS A 95 7.87 6.18 -0.39
C CYS A 95 7.17 6.48 0.94
N ILE A 96 6.09 5.76 1.25
CA ILE A 96 5.29 6.05 2.45
C ILE A 96 6.01 5.71 3.77
N VAL A 97 7.17 5.03 3.68
CA VAL A 97 7.97 4.63 4.84
C VAL A 97 9.03 5.68 5.17
N CYS A 98 9.76 6.17 4.17
CA CYS A 98 10.85 7.13 4.39
C CYS A 98 10.53 8.57 3.96
N TRP A 99 9.48 8.77 3.16
CA TRP A 99 9.05 10.06 2.60
C TRP A 99 10.13 10.80 1.80
N ASN A 100 11.21 10.11 1.43
CA ASN A 100 12.42 10.71 0.84
C ASN A 100 12.68 10.23 -0.60
N GLU A 101 12.54 8.93 -0.84
CA GLU A 101 12.79 8.33 -2.15
C GLU A 101 11.48 8.07 -2.90
N LYS A 102 11.51 8.01 -4.23
CA LYS A 102 10.34 7.66 -5.05
C LYS A 102 9.91 6.20 -4.83
N LYS A 103 8.61 5.95 -5.05
CA LYS A 103 8.06 4.58 -5.06
C LYS A 103 8.55 3.85 -6.31
N THR A 104 9.28 2.75 -6.13
CA THR A 104 9.85 1.96 -7.24
C THR A 104 9.68 0.46 -7.05
N VAL A 105 9.00 0.00 -5.99
CA VAL A 105 8.83 -1.43 -5.73
C VAL A 105 7.36 -1.79 -5.55
N VAL A 106 6.93 -2.77 -6.33
CA VAL A 106 5.61 -3.41 -6.27
C VAL A 106 5.69 -4.63 -5.34
N LEU A 107 4.82 -4.68 -4.33
CA LEU A 107 4.74 -5.77 -3.36
C LEU A 107 3.81 -6.88 -3.85
N LEU A 108 4.28 -8.10 -4.04
CA LEU A 108 3.48 -9.25 -4.47
C LEU A 108 3.04 -10.10 -3.27
N PRO A 109 1.82 -10.66 -3.27
CA PRO A 109 0.87 -10.74 -4.39
C PRO A 109 -0.12 -9.56 -4.50
N CYS A 110 -0.13 -8.63 -3.53
CA CYS A 110 -1.14 -7.56 -3.46
C CYS A 110 -1.01 -6.44 -4.51
N LYS A 111 0.15 -6.33 -5.17
CA LYS A 111 0.49 -5.37 -6.24
C LYS A 111 0.49 -3.90 -5.84
N HIS A 112 0.67 -3.57 -4.56
CA HIS A 112 0.81 -2.17 -4.12
C HIS A 112 2.21 -1.63 -4.44
N LEU A 113 2.26 -0.50 -5.14
CA LEU A 113 3.45 0.32 -5.37
C LEU A 113 3.49 1.43 -4.32
N CYS A 114 4.18 1.21 -3.19
CA CYS A 114 4.15 2.14 -2.07
C CYS A 114 5.51 2.41 -1.40
N VAL A 115 6.56 1.68 -1.78
CA VAL A 115 7.89 1.81 -1.16
C VAL A 115 9.01 1.98 -2.19
N CYS A 116 10.13 2.56 -1.75
CA CYS A 116 11.38 2.56 -2.50
C CYS A 116 12.17 1.26 -2.31
N VAL A 117 13.25 1.08 -3.10
CA VAL A 117 14.15 -0.08 -3.02
C VAL A 117 14.72 -0.26 -1.62
N SER A 118 15.24 0.80 -1.01
CA SER A 118 15.87 0.77 0.32
C SER A 118 14.89 0.28 1.40
N CYS A 119 13.67 0.81 1.41
CA CYS A 119 12.63 0.42 2.37
C CYS A 119 12.09 -0.99 2.10
N SER A 120 11.99 -1.40 0.83
CA SER A 120 11.54 -2.75 0.46
C SER A 120 12.47 -3.83 1.01
N LYS A 121 13.80 -3.63 0.96
CA LYS A 121 14.80 -4.55 1.51
C LYS A 121 14.67 -4.68 3.03
N LYS A 122 14.46 -3.57 3.74
CA LYS A 122 14.22 -3.58 5.19
C LYS A 122 12.94 -4.35 5.55
N LEU A 123 11.88 -4.13 4.77
CA LEU A 123 10.60 -4.81 4.94
C LEU A 123 10.71 -6.32 4.67
N TRP A 124 11.47 -6.70 3.65
CA TRP A 124 11.75 -8.09 3.29
C TRP A 124 12.55 -8.83 4.37
N ASN A 125 13.57 -8.16 4.91
CA ASN A 125 14.45 -8.73 5.93
C ASN A 125 13.81 -8.78 7.32
N ASN A 126 12.67 -8.12 7.53
CA ASN A 126 11.94 -8.19 8.79
C ASN A 126 11.27 -9.57 8.94
N THR A 127 11.80 -10.39 9.85
CA THR A 127 11.30 -11.75 10.12
C THR A 127 10.02 -11.77 10.96
N GLN A 128 9.69 -10.69 11.66
CA GLN A 128 8.49 -10.62 12.50
C GLN A 128 7.25 -10.13 11.72
N ARG A 129 7.43 -9.21 10.77
CA ARG A 129 6.33 -8.62 9.99
C ARG A 129 6.75 -8.30 8.56
N ARG A 130 6.62 -9.29 7.68
CA ARG A 130 6.78 -9.14 6.23
C ARG A 130 5.44 -8.91 5.54
N THR A 131 4.82 -7.75 5.79
CA THR A 131 3.48 -7.42 5.29
C THR A 131 3.44 -6.08 4.56
N CYS A 132 2.55 -5.96 3.57
CA CYS A 132 2.31 -4.74 2.82
C CYS A 132 1.83 -3.60 3.75
N PRO A 133 2.43 -2.40 3.71
CA PRO A 133 2.00 -1.27 4.56
C PRO A 133 0.58 -0.75 4.25
N ILE A 134 0.07 -1.00 3.04
CA ILE A 134 -1.25 -0.53 2.59
C ILE A 134 -2.35 -1.50 3.02
N CYS A 135 -2.19 -2.79 2.70
CA CYS A 135 -3.25 -3.79 2.85
C CYS A 135 -2.95 -4.90 3.85
N ARG A 136 -1.75 -4.91 4.45
CA ARG A 136 -1.29 -5.88 5.46
C ARG A 136 -1.20 -7.34 4.98
N ASN A 137 -1.37 -7.60 3.68
CA ASN A 137 -1.06 -8.91 3.10
C ASN A 137 0.42 -9.26 3.28
N ASP A 138 0.71 -10.54 3.50
CA ASP A 138 2.06 -11.08 3.47
C ASP A 138 2.71 -10.81 2.11
N ILE A 139 4.01 -10.51 2.14
CA ILE A 139 4.80 -10.22 0.94
C ILE A 139 5.59 -11.47 0.56
N ASP A 140 5.24 -12.04 -0.58
CA ASP A 140 5.85 -13.25 -1.13
C ASP A 140 6.97 -12.92 -2.12
N ASN A 141 6.93 -11.75 -2.75
CA ASN A 141 7.96 -11.32 -3.70
C ASN A 141 7.93 -9.79 -3.90
N LEU A 142 9.01 -9.24 -4.46
CA LEU A 142 9.20 -7.83 -4.79
C LEU A 142 9.49 -7.68 -6.28
N LEU A 143 8.86 -6.71 -6.92
CA LEU A 143 9.18 -6.34 -8.31
C LEU A 143 9.62 -4.88 -8.34
N GLU A 144 10.85 -4.63 -8.77
CA GLU A 144 11.36 -3.29 -9.00
C GLU A 144 10.91 -2.76 -10.36
N VAL A 145 10.42 -1.53 -10.38
CA VAL A 145 9.98 -0.82 -11.59
C VAL A 145 10.90 0.39 -11.82
N PHE A 146 11.35 0.53 -13.06
CA PHE A 146 12.15 1.66 -13.51
C PHE A 146 11.23 2.64 -14.26
N MET A 147 11.20 3.90 -13.82
CA MET A 147 10.39 4.99 -14.39
C MET A 147 11.27 6.15 -14.83
#